data_AF-A0A6A6Y7C3-F1
#
_entry.id   AF-A0A6A6Y7C3-F1
#
_cell.length_a   1.000
_cell.length_b   1.000
_cell.length_c   1.000
_cell.angle_alpha   90.00
_cell.angle_beta   90.00
_cell.angle_gamma   90.00
#
_symmetry.space_group_name_H-M   'P 1'
#
loop_
_entity.id
_entity.type
_entity.pdbx_description
1 polymer ?
#
loop_
_entity_poly.entity_id
_entity_poly.type
_entity_poly.pdbx_seq_one_letter_code
_entity_poly.pdbx_strand_id
1 'polypeptide(L)'
;MGLHSAPKWDPETTLNIINHGHRGSLTCVGYAYSKHRGCKTHINAANRASAFNILEDLKYLSPHSSSVQVQLYKLARHTLCLGNHQSQVDKVVDGWMSDIAKLPRYSTSRVQVKREPEDLDMDERWDEIMELNDLLHDRETRMLHRRLVQVARSLERAAAKGLDTVALKGEMEHLLRQLRKLGVESQHFKQEDDEYDSEEERAEERWREQKRRQDNWERKCRQAHERRMEEQREKARQRTERLRKERAETERRETERREEAERLRKEDEKREEEARRQAEQLEKEKVERERREEERQRREQEEKLRKAAEERRKRETEERNERARQRAEKMRKEKERLAKEKADAEKKTLEDAWLRYSTGWGILKKNTTKATSAEFRQIIPWPVVSGKVEDVNDKNVEEFYRKATPYQDDASKMFLFMKMECLNWHTDRLPQRLGDGEVDATLAGLFNTVMRMVIKLRSEVQERRAR
;
A
#
# COMPACT_ATOMS: atom_id res chain seq x y z
N MET A 1 -24.34 -46.00 -49.72
CA MET A 1 -23.02 -45.33 -49.79
C MET A 1 -23.06 -44.17 -48.81
N GLY A 2 -22.16 -44.16 -47.82
CA GLY A 2 -22.19 -43.16 -46.75
C GLY A 2 -21.94 -41.76 -47.30
N LEU A 3 -22.85 -40.84 -47.02
CA LEU A 3 -22.65 -39.41 -47.22
C LEU A 3 -21.54 -38.97 -46.25
N HIS A 4 -20.28 -39.03 -46.70
CA HIS A 4 -19.19 -38.40 -45.98
C HIS A 4 -19.45 -36.89 -46.02
N SER A 5 -19.99 -36.36 -44.91
CA SER A 5 -20.05 -34.93 -44.65
C SER A 5 -18.66 -34.35 -44.91
N ALA A 6 -18.58 -33.36 -45.80
CA ALA A 6 -17.33 -32.70 -46.11
C ALA A 6 -16.63 -32.26 -44.81
N PRO A 7 -15.30 -32.38 -44.70
CA PRO A 7 -14.59 -31.96 -43.49
C PRO A 7 -14.87 -30.47 -43.24
N LYS A 8 -15.64 -30.18 -42.18
CA LYS A 8 -15.87 -28.82 -41.70
C LYS A 8 -14.49 -28.26 -41.31
N TRP A 9 -14.01 -27.23 -41.99
CA TRP A 9 -12.73 -26.61 -41.62
C TRP A 9 -12.82 -26.07 -40.19
N ASP A 10 -11.73 -26.18 -39.43
CA ASP A 10 -11.68 -25.67 -38.06
C ASP A 10 -10.96 -24.31 -38.05
N PRO A 11 -11.68 -23.19 -37.80
CA PRO A 11 -11.08 -21.87 -37.77
C PRO A 11 -10.07 -21.72 -36.63
N GLU A 12 -10.20 -22.43 -35.51
CA GLU A 12 -9.26 -22.31 -34.39
C GLU A 12 -7.88 -22.85 -34.78
N THR A 13 -7.86 -24.05 -35.37
CA THR A 13 -6.65 -24.71 -35.87
C THR A 13 -6.09 -24.00 -37.10
N THR A 14 -6.94 -23.63 -38.07
CA THR A 14 -6.50 -23.00 -39.33
C THR A 14 -5.84 -21.64 -39.08
N LEU A 15 -6.38 -20.85 -38.16
CA LEU A 15 -5.91 -19.50 -37.86
C LEU A 15 -4.83 -19.45 -36.79
N ASN A 16 -4.50 -20.59 -36.17
CA ASN A 16 -3.53 -20.74 -35.09
C ASN A 16 -3.77 -19.76 -33.92
N ILE A 17 -5.04 -19.56 -33.53
CA ILE A 17 -5.45 -18.56 -32.53
C ILE A 17 -5.29 -19.09 -31.10
N ILE A 18 -5.40 -20.41 -30.90
CA ILE A 18 -5.34 -21.03 -29.57
C ILE A 18 -3.90 -21.40 -29.23
N ASN A 19 -3.35 -20.74 -28.22
CA ASN A 19 -2.06 -21.08 -27.65
C ASN A 19 -2.23 -22.30 -26.74
N HIS A 20 -2.00 -23.51 -27.26
CA HIS A 20 -2.18 -24.78 -26.52
C HIS A 20 -1.35 -24.87 -25.22
N GLY A 21 -0.33 -24.03 -25.02
CA GLY A 21 0.49 -23.99 -23.80
C GLY A 21 -0.14 -23.34 -22.55
N HIS A 22 -1.28 -22.65 -22.66
CA HIS A 22 -1.88 -21.91 -21.52
C HIS A 22 -3.37 -22.23 -21.33
N ARG A 23 -3.69 -23.42 -20.80
CA ARG A 23 -5.03 -23.84 -20.33
C ARG A 23 -6.19 -23.46 -21.27
N GLY A 24 -6.00 -23.53 -22.59
CA GLY A 24 -7.04 -23.17 -23.57
C GLY A 24 -7.48 -21.70 -23.55
N SER A 25 -6.68 -20.78 -22.99
CA SER A 25 -7.04 -19.36 -22.93
C SER A 25 -6.59 -18.60 -24.19
N LEU A 26 -7.51 -17.81 -24.76
CA LEU A 26 -7.26 -17.00 -25.94
C LEU A 26 -6.38 -15.78 -25.57
N THR A 27 -5.19 -15.71 -26.18
CA THR A 27 -4.16 -14.65 -25.94
C THR A 27 -4.01 -13.77 -27.17
N CYS A 28 -3.40 -12.59 -26.98
CA CYS A 28 -3.16 -11.65 -28.06
C CYS A 28 -2.36 -12.30 -29.21
N VAL A 29 -2.95 -12.28 -30.42
CA VAL A 29 -2.34 -12.85 -31.65
C VAL A 29 -1.29 -11.95 -32.30
N GLY A 30 -1.13 -10.72 -31.79
CA GLY A 30 -0.17 -9.74 -32.31
C GLY A 30 1.28 -10.16 -32.08
N TYR A 31 2.17 -9.74 -32.97
CA TYR A 31 3.60 -9.95 -32.86
C TYR A 31 4.26 -8.81 -32.07
N ALA A 32 4.88 -9.14 -30.94
CA ALA A 32 5.58 -8.19 -30.10
C ALA A 32 7.04 -8.06 -30.57
N TYR A 33 7.34 -7.06 -31.42
CA TYR A 33 8.67 -6.85 -32.00
C TYR A 33 9.78 -6.76 -30.93
N SER A 34 9.51 -6.11 -29.80
CA SER A 34 10.48 -5.97 -28.70
C SER A 34 10.86 -7.28 -28.01
N LYS A 35 10.08 -8.36 -28.21
CA LYS A 35 10.33 -9.68 -27.63
C LYS A 35 10.60 -10.74 -28.69
N HIS A 36 10.59 -10.38 -29.98
CA HIS A 36 10.73 -11.28 -31.12
C HIS A 36 9.82 -12.53 -31.04
N ARG A 37 8.60 -12.37 -30.50
CA ARG A 37 7.62 -13.46 -30.35
C ARG A 37 6.19 -12.93 -30.36
N GLY A 38 5.21 -13.83 -30.41
CA GLY A 38 3.80 -13.48 -30.15
C GLY A 38 3.59 -12.86 -28.76
N CYS A 39 2.64 -11.92 -28.67
CA CYS A 39 2.42 -11.07 -27.51
C CYS A 39 2.13 -11.86 -26.22
N LYS A 40 1.38 -12.98 -26.28
CA LYS A 40 0.97 -13.82 -25.14
C LYS A 40 0.17 -13.11 -24.02
N THR A 41 -0.09 -11.80 -24.11
CA THR A 41 -0.92 -11.08 -23.14
C THR A 41 -2.37 -11.56 -23.23
N HIS A 42 -3.02 -11.79 -22.08
CA HIS A 42 -4.44 -12.13 -22.06
C HIS A 42 -5.30 -10.98 -22.57
N ILE A 43 -6.27 -11.31 -23.40
CA ILE A 43 -7.28 -10.36 -23.89
C ILE A 43 -8.35 -10.17 -22.81
N ASN A 44 -8.97 -8.99 -22.74
CA ASN A 44 -10.11 -8.72 -21.84
C ASN A 44 -11.22 -9.77 -22.02
N ALA A 45 -11.83 -10.22 -20.92
CA ALA A 45 -12.92 -11.19 -20.91
C ALA A 45 -14.04 -10.90 -21.92
N ALA A 46 -14.47 -9.64 -22.07
CA ALA A 46 -15.52 -9.27 -23.02
C ALA A 46 -15.10 -9.53 -24.48
N ASN A 47 -13.87 -9.13 -24.84
CA ASN A 47 -13.31 -9.39 -26.16
C ASN A 47 -13.10 -10.89 -26.42
N ARG A 48 -12.73 -11.67 -25.39
CA ARG A 48 -12.64 -13.14 -25.52
C ARG A 48 -14.00 -13.76 -25.86
N ALA A 49 -15.06 -13.35 -25.18
CA ALA A 49 -16.41 -13.83 -25.47
C ALA A 49 -16.85 -13.49 -26.91
N SER A 50 -16.62 -12.25 -27.36
CA SER A 50 -16.90 -11.85 -28.74
C SER A 50 -16.07 -12.64 -29.77
N ALA A 51 -14.79 -12.89 -29.48
CA ALA A 51 -13.93 -13.68 -30.35
C ALA A 51 -14.43 -15.14 -30.50
N PHE A 52 -14.85 -15.78 -29.42
CA PHE A 52 -15.42 -17.14 -29.47
C PHE A 52 -16.70 -17.20 -30.29
N ASN A 53 -17.59 -16.22 -30.17
CA ASN A 53 -18.82 -16.17 -30.97
C ASN A 53 -18.49 -16.05 -32.48
N ILE A 54 -17.52 -15.21 -32.85
CA ILE A 54 -17.11 -15.06 -34.26
C ILE A 54 -16.44 -16.35 -34.78
N LEU A 55 -15.64 -17.03 -33.96
CA LEU A 55 -15.05 -18.32 -34.32
C LEU A 55 -16.12 -19.39 -34.55
N GLU A 56 -17.18 -19.41 -33.74
CA GLU A 56 -18.30 -20.33 -33.93
C GLU A 56 -19.05 -20.03 -35.23
N ASP A 57 -19.32 -18.76 -35.54
CA ASP A 57 -19.95 -18.34 -36.79
C ASP A 57 -19.10 -18.73 -38.03
N LEU A 58 -17.78 -18.57 -37.94
CA LEU A 58 -16.85 -18.91 -39.02
C LEU A 58 -16.91 -20.39 -39.42
N LYS A 59 -17.20 -21.30 -38.48
CA LYS A 59 -17.33 -22.75 -38.76
C LYS A 59 -18.43 -23.03 -39.79
N TYR A 60 -19.45 -22.18 -39.88
CA TYR A 60 -20.58 -22.37 -40.81
C TYR A 60 -20.40 -21.63 -42.15
N LEU A 61 -19.33 -20.85 -42.30
CA LEU A 61 -19.02 -20.15 -43.54
C LEU A 61 -18.07 -20.99 -44.41
N SER A 62 -18.25 -20.91 -45.72
CA SER A 62 -17.27 -21.44 -46.67
C SER A 62 -15.97 -20.64 -46.54
N PRO A 63 -14.80 -21.28 -46.38
CA PRO A 63 -13.52 -20.59 -46.15
C PRO A 63 -13.18 -19.61 -47.29
N HIS A 64 -13.70 -19.84 -48.49
CA HIS A 64 -13.47 -19.01 -49.68
C HIS A 64 -14.57 -17.96 -49.92
N SER A 65 -15.50 -17.76 -48.98
CA SER A 65 -16.54 -16.74 -49.07
C SER A 65 -16.00 -15.36 -48.72
N SER A 66 -16.45 -14.32 -49.43
CA SER A 66 -16.12 -12.92 -49.10
C SER A 66 -16.57 -12.52 -47.69
N SER A 67 -17.61 -13.17 -47.15
CA SER A 67 -18.08 -12.95 -45.77
C SER A 67 -17.05 -13.35 -44.72
N VAL A 68 -16.15 -14.31 -45.02
CA VAL A 68 -15.10 -14.73 -44.08
C VAL A 68 -14.15 -13.58 -43.81
N GLN A 69 -13.74 -12.84 -44.83
CA GLN A 69 -12.82 -11.70 -44.67
C GLN A 69 -13.39 -10.65 -43.68
N VAL A 70 -14.68 -10.31 -43.81
CA VAL A 70 -15.35 -9.36 -42.91
C VAL A 70 -15.33 -9.85 -41.45
N GLN A 71 -15.55 -11.16 -41.24
CA GLN A 71 -15.50 -11.76 -39.90
C GLN A 71 -14.07 -11.83 -39.34
N LEU A 72 -13.07 -12.09 -40.18
CA LEU A 72 -11.66 -12.06 -39.77
C LEU A 72 -11.21 -10.68 -39.28
N TYR A 73 -11.66 -9.59 -39.93
CA TYR A 73 -11.38 -8.24 -39.44
C TYR A 73 -11.97 -7.98 -38.05
N LYS A 74 -13.21 -8.40 -37.81
CA LYS A 74 -13.83 -8.29 -36.48
C LYS A 74 -13.08 -9.14 -35.46
N LEU A 75 -12.74 -10.38 -35.83
CA LEU A 75 -11.99 -11.30 -34.98
C LEU A 75 -10.64 -10.71 -34.58
N ALA A 76 -9.86 -10.19 -35.52
CA ALA A 76 -8.55 -9.59 -35.28
C ALA A 76 -8.62 -8.41 -34.28
N ARG A 77 -9.65 -7.53 -34.40
CA ARG A 77 -9.85 -6.42 -33.45
C ARG A 77 -10.10 -6.90 -32.02
N HIS A 78 -10.83 -8.01 -31.87
CA HIS A 78 -11.10 -8.61 -30.56
C HIS A 78 -9.93 -9.45 -30.04
N THR A 79 -9.09 -10.02 -30.91
CA THR A 79 -7.95 -10.86 -30.50
C THR A 79 -6.61 -10.11 -30.38
N LEU A 80 -6.58 -8.80 -30.62
CA LEU A 80 -5.40 -7.96 -30.37
C LEU A 80 -5.55 -7.17 -29.06
N CYS A 81 -4.46 -7.03 -28.30
CA CYS A 81 -4.50 -6.24 -27.07
C CYS A 81 -4.62 -4.75 -27.37
N LEU A 82 -5.52 -4.06 -26.64
CA LEU A 82 -5.92 -2.67 -26.91
C LEU A 82 -4.75 -1.68 -26.87
N GLY A 83 -3.77 -1.89 -25.99
CA GLY A 83 -2.68 -0.93 -25.78
C GLY A 83 -1.62 -0.90 -26.88
N ASN A 84 -1.27 -2.06 -27.46
CA ASN A 84 -0.01 -2.19 -28.21
C ASN A 84 -0.14 -2.73 -29.63
N HIS A 85 -1.16 -3.53 -29.95
CA HIS A 85 -1.19 -4.30 -31.21
C HIS A 85 -2.43 -4.08 -32.07
N GLN A 86 -3.28 -3.12 -31.74
CA GLN A 86 -4.46 -2.80 -32.56
C GLN A 86 -4.11 -2.32 -33.98
N SER A 87 -2.91 -1.76 -34.19
CA SER A 87 -2.43 -1.39 -35.53
C SER A 87 -2.00 -2.59 -36.39
N GLN A 88 -1.99 -3.81 -35.85
CA GLN A 88 -1.59 -5.02 -36.59
C GLN A 88 -2.79 -5.77 -37.21
N VAL A 89 -4.01 -5.22 -37.16
CA VAL A 89 -5.23 -5.88 -37.66
C VAL A 89 -5.07 -6.34 -39.10
N ASP A 90 -4.70 -5.45 -40.02
CA ASP A 90 -4.60 -5.77 -41.45
C ASP A 90 -3.59 -6.90 -41.69
N LYS A 91 -2.40 -6.78 -41.09
CA LYS A 91 -1.32 -7.78 -41.20
C LYS A 91 -1.73 -9.15 -40.66
N VAL A 92 -2.50 -9.21 -39.57
CA VAL A 92 -3.02 -10.46 -39.01
C VAL A 92 -4.06 -11.08 -39.95
N VAL A 93 -4.99 -10.27 -40.47
CA VAL A 93 -6.01 -10.73 -41.40
C VAL A 93 -5.38 -11.25 -42.70
N ASP A 94 -4.37 -10.57 -43.24
CA ASP A 94 -3.65 -11.01 -44.43
C ASP A 94 -2.95 -12.36 -44.22
N GLY A 95 -2.34 -12.56 -43.04
CA GLY A 95 -1.76 -13.85 -42.64
C GLY A 95 -2.81 -14.95 -42.60
N TRP A 96 -3.94 -14.70 -41.95
CA TRP A 96 -5.06 -15.63 -41.87
C TRP A 96 -5.69 -15.96 -43.23
N MET A 97 -5.85 -14.96 -44.11
CA MET A 97 -6.35 -15.18 -45.47
C MET A 97 -5.38 -16.03 -46.29
N SER A 98 -4.06 -15.85 -46.10
CA SER A 98 -3.04 -16.70 -46.71
C SER A 98 -3.12 -18.15 -46.22
N ASP A 99 -3.36 -18.36 -44.93
CA ASP A 99 -3.54 -19.71 -44.36
C ASP A 99 -4.82 -20.38 -44.85
N ILE A 100 -5.92 -19.63 -44.93
CA ILE A 100 -7.19 -20.10 -45.49
C ILE A 100 -7.05 -20.45 -46.98
N ALA A 101 -6.29 -19.69 -47.76
CA ALA A 101 -6.08 -19.95 -49.18
C ALA A 101 -5.34 -21.28 -49.45
N LYS A 102 -4.63 -21.83 -48.45
CA LYS A 102 -3.99 -23.15 -48.52
C LYS A 102 -4.99 -24.30 -48.35
N LEU A 103 -6.21 -24.03 -47.87
CA LEU A 103 -7.23 -25.06 -47.71
C LEU A 103 -7.70 -25.57 -49.09
N PRO A 104 -8.03 -26.87 -49.21
CA PRO A 104 -8.57 -27.41 -50.46
C PRO A 104 -9.83 -26.65 -50.87
N ARG A 105 -9.90 -26.22 -52.14
CA ARG A 105 -11.15 -25.73 -52.73
C ARG A 105 -12.06 -26.93 -52.96
N TYR A 106 -12.93 -27.21 -51.99
CA TYR A 106 -14.00 -28.18 -52.19
C TYR A 106 -14.92 -27.65 -53.29
N SER A 107 -14.98 -28.36 -54.42
CA SER A 107 -15.89 -28.02 -55.51
C SER A 107 -17.32 -28.13 -54.99
N THR A 108 -17.99 -27.00 -54.82
CA THR A 108 -19.43 -26.97 -54.54
C THR A 108 -20.17 -27.48 -55.76
N SER A 109 -20.44 -28.79 -55.78
CA SER A 109 -21.34 -29.39 -56.77
C SER A 109 -22.70 -28.70 -56.67
N ARG A 110 -23.03 -28.00 -57.75
CA ARG A 110 -24.20 -27.14 -57.94
C ARG A 110 -25.49 -27.98 -57.86
N VAL A 111 -26.15 -28.00 -56.71
CA VAL A 111 -27.49 -28.58 -56.56
C VAL A 111 -28.51 -27.59 -57.13
N GLN A 112 -29.04 -27.89 -58.31
CA GLN A 112 -30.18 -27.17 -58.90
C GLN A 112 -31.48 -27.66 -58.25
N VAL A 113 -32.29 -26.73 -57.72
CA VAL A 113 -33.65 -26.99 -57.26
C VAL A 113 -34.62 -26.66 -58.40
N LYS A 114 -35.39 -27.66 -58.84
CA LYS A 114 -36.37 -27.63 -59.93
C LYS A 114 -37.74 -27.21 -59.36
N ARG A 115 -38.42 -26.24 -59.98
CA ARG A 115 -39.81 -25.84 -59.68
C ARG A 115 -40.69 -26.27 -60.86
N GLU A 116 -41.82 -26.94 -60.60
CA GLU A 116 -42.79 -27.37 -61.61
C GLU A 116 -43.95 -26.38 -61.78
N PRO A 117 -44.62 -26.33 -62.96
CA PRO A 117 -45.76 -25.46 -63.28
C PRO A 117 -47.12 -26.18 -63.22
N GLU A 118 -48.17 -25.39 -62.98
CA GLU A 118 -49.59 -25.79 -62.97
C GLU A 118 -50.18 -25.79 -64.39
N ASP A 119 -50.89 -26.87 -64.75
CA ASP A 119 -51.66 -27.02 -65.99
C ASP A 119 -53.15 -26.66 -65.75
N LEU A 120 -53.76 -25.88 -66.65
CA LEU A 120 -55.21 -25.65 -66.73
C LEU A 120 -55.77 -26.12 -68.07
N ASP A 121 -56.91 -26.80 -67.96
CA ASP A 121 -57.66 -27.57 -68.96
C ASP A 121 -58.47 -26.66 -69.92
N MET A 122 -58.53 -27.03 -71.20
CA MET A 122 -59.06 -26.21 -72.31
C MET A 122 -60.48 -26.61 -72.75
N ASP A 123 -61.07 -27.64 -72.14
CA ASP A 123 -62.38 -28.16 -72.55
C ASP A 123 -63.57 -27.41 -71.90
N GLU A 124 -63.37 -26.68 -70.79
CA GLU A 124 -64.38 -25.79 -70.18
C GLU A 124 -64.73 -24.57 -71.06
N ARG A 125 -63.90 -24.28 -72.07
CA ARG A 125 -63.98 -23.05 -72.86
C ARG A 125 -64.90 -23.15 -74.08
N TRP A 126 -65.33 -24.36 -74.45
CA TRP A 126 -66.19 -24.57 -75.62
C TRP A 126 -67.70 -24.52 -75.30
N ASP A 127 -68.11 -24.83 -74.07
CA ASP A 127 -69.51 -24.70 -73.63
C ASP A 127 -69.92 -23.22 -73.43
N GLU A 128 -69.01 -22.36 -72.97
CA GLU A 128 -69.22 -20.90 -72.91
C GLU A 128 -69.45 -20.28 -74.30
N ILE A 129 -68.87 -20.86 -75.37
CA ILE A 129 -68.99 -20.33 -76.74
C ILE A 129 -70.36 -20.66 -77.35
N MET A 130 -71.01 -21.75 -76.94
CA MET A 130 -72.36 -22.09 -77.43
C MET A 130 -73.47 -21.33 -76.69
N GLU A 131 -73.35 -21.08 -75.37
CA GLU A 131 -74.28 -20.22 -74.62
C GLU A 131 -74.26 -18.76 -75.11
N LEU A 132 -73.12 -18.27 -75.61
CA LEU A 132 -72.98 -16.94 -76.19
C LEU A 132 -73.76 -16.76 -77.51
N ASN A 133 -74.00 -17.83 -78.26
CA ASN A 133 -74.65 -17.76 -79.57
C ASN A 133 -76.19 -17.70 -79.48
N ASP A 134 -76.78 -18.33 -78.47
CA ASP A 134 -78.22 -18.21 -78.16
C ASP A 134 -78.55 -16.88 -77.46
N LEU A 135 -77.62 -16.35 -76.64
CA LEU A 135 -77.71 -15.01 -76.08
C LEU A 135 -77.62 -13.90 -77.14
N LEU A 136 -77.00 -14.16 -78.30
CA LEU A 136 -76.88 -13.18 -79.39
C LEU A 136 -78.22 -12.94 -80.11
N HIS A 137 -79.05 -13.98 -80.32
CA HIS A 137 -80.40 -13.82 -80.88
C HIS A 137 -81.37 -13.09 -79.94
N ASP A 138 -81.23 -13.26 -78.62
CA ASP A 138 -82.02 -12.56 -77.61
C ASP A 138 -81.53 -11.11 -77.41
N ARG A 139 -80.21 -10.86 -77.50
CA ARG A 139 -79.63 -9.52 -77.35
C ARG A 139 -80.02 -8.57 -78.49
N GLU A 140 -80.07 -9.05 -79.73
CA GLU A 140 -80.51 -8.24 -80.87
C GLU A 140 -82.00 -7.87 -80.75
N THR A 141 -82.84 -8.84 -80.37
CA THR A 141 -84.27 -8.62 -80.16
C THR A 141 -84.54 -7.64 -79.00
N ARG A 142 -83.81 -7.78 -77.89
CA ARG A 142 -83.87 -6.83 -76.76
C ARG A 142 -83.27 -5.46 -77.07
N MET A 143 -82.30 -5.36 -77.98
CA MET A 143 -81.75 -4.07 -78.41
C MET A 143 -82.76 -3.32 -79.28
N LEU A 144 -83.37 -4.01 -80.25
CA LEU A 144 -84.42 -3.44 -81.09
C LEU A 144 -85.64 -3.02 -80.27
N HIS A 145 -86.05 -3.83 -79.27
CA HIS A 145 -87.13 -3.46 -78.35
C HIS A 145 -86.77 -2.23 -77.49
N ARG A 146 -85.57 -2.18 -76.91
CA ARG A 146 -85.13 -1.00 -76.14
C ARG A 146 -85.08 0.26 -77.01
N ARG A 147 -84.61 0.14 -78.24
CA ARG A 147 -84.58 1.26 -79.18
C ARG A 147 -86.00 1.70 -79.57
N LEU A 148 -86.91 0.75 -79.81
CA LEU A 148 -88.32 1.05 -80.08
C LEU A 148 -88.98 1.82 -78.93
N VAL A 149 -88.79 1.36 -77.68
CA VAL A 149 -89.32 2.04 -76.48
C VAL A 149 -88.73 3.45 -76.34
N GLN A 150 -87.44 3.62 -76.63
CA GLN A 150 -86.79 4.93 -76.55
C GLN A 150 -87.29 5.90 -77.63
N VAL A 151 -87.52 5.42 -78.86
CA VAL A 151 -88.11 6.20 -79.95
C VAL A 151 -89.56 6.57 -79.60
N ALA A 152 -90.36 5.62 -79.09
CA ALA A 152 -91.74 5.87 -78.65
C ALA A 152 -91.82 6.97 -77.60
N ARG A 153 -91.02 6.89 -76.53
CA ARG A 153 -90.96 7.94 -75.48
C ARG A 153 -90.49 9.29 -76.01
N SER A 154 -89.61 9.30 -77.02
CA SER A 154 -89.14 10.55 -77.63
C SER A 154 -90.21 11.17 -78.52
N LEU A 155 -91.02 10.34 -79.18
CA LEU A 155 -92.17 10.73 -79.98
C LEU A 155 -93.28 11.34 -79.12
N GLU A 156 -93.59 10.74 -77.97
CA GLU A 156 -94.51 11.29 -76.98
C GLU A 156 -94.05 12.68 -76.48
N ARG A 157 -92.77 12.81 -76.13
CA ARG A 157 -92.20 14.09 -75.68
C ARG A 157 -92.18 15.15 -76.77
N ALA A 158 -91.93 14.77 -78.02
CA ALA A 158 -91.96 15.69 -79.16
C ALA A 158 -93.40 16.15 -79.46
N ALA A 159 -94.37 15.24 -79.44
CA ALA A 159 -95.78 15.54 -79.63
C ALA A 159 -96.32 16.48 -78.53
N ALA A 160 -95.97 16.23 -77.27
CA ALA A 160 -96.34 17.10 -76.13
C ALA A 160 -95.79 18.53 -76.26
N LYS A 161 -94.70 18.72 -77.02
CA LYS A 161 -94.08 20.02 -77.27
C LYS A 161 -94.48 20.65 -78.61
N GLY A 162 -95.40 20.02 -79.36
CA GLY A 162 -95.85 20.49 -80.67
C GLY A 162 -94.77 20.46 -81.76
N LEU A 163 -93.70 19.68 -81.57
CA LEU A 163 -92.61 19.54 -82.54
C LEU A 163 -93.01 18.58 -83.66
N ASP A 164 -92.43 18.76 -84.84
CA ASP A 164 -92.66 17.85 -85.96
C ASP A 164 -92.18 16.43 -85.61
N THR A 165 -93.08 15.45 -85.72
CA THR A 165 -92.87 14.06 -85.31
C THR A 165 -92.68 13.11 -86.49
N VAL A 166 -92.70 13.61 -87.73
CA VAL A 166 -92.67 12.77 -88.94
C VAL A 166 -91.41 11.88 -88.98
N ALA A 167 -90.24 12.40 -88.64
CA ALA A 167 -88.99 11.62 -88.63
C ALA A 167 -88.99 10.49 -87.58
N LEU A 168 -89.47 10.76 -86.38
CA LEU A 168 -89.53 9.77 -85.29
C LEU A 168 -90.56 8.68 -85.56
N LYS A 169 -91.69 9.03 -86.19
CA LYS A 169 -92.69 8.05 -86.66
C LYS A 169 -92.08 7.11 -87.70
N GLY A 170 -91.30 7.64 -88.64
CA GLY A 170 -90.57 6.84 -89.63
C GLY A 170 -89.56 5.87 -89.01
N GLU A 171 -88.78 6.31 -88.01
CA GLU A 171 -87.84 5.44 -87.28
C GLU A 171 -88.57 4.34 -86.51
N MET A 172 -89.70 4.67 -85.86
CA MET A 172 -90.53 3.71 -85.13
C MET A 172 -91.11 2.63 -86.06
N GLU A 173 -91.64 3.01 -87.22
CA GLU A 173 -92.15 2.06 -88.20
C GLU A 173 -91.07 1.19 -88.84
N HIS A 174 -89.84 1.71 -88.96
CA HIS A 174 -88.69 0.93 -89.41
C HIS A 174 -88.34 -0.15 -88.38
N LEU A 175 -88.26 0.21 -87.09
CA LEU A 175 -88.00 -0.73 -85.99
C LEU A 175 -89.09 -1.79 -85.86
N LEU A 176 -90.37 -1.41 -85.99
CA LEU A 176 -91.49 -2.36 -85.99
C LEU A 176 -91.49 -3.29 -87.21
N ARG A 177 -90.96 -2.85 -88.36
CA ARG A 177 -90.73 -3.74 -89.52
C ARG A 177 -89.58 -4.71 -89.29
N GLN A 178 -88.51 -4.27 -88.64
CA GLN A 178 -87.40 -5.14 -88.26
C GLN A 178 -87.86 -6.21 -87.25
N LEU A 179 -88.65 -5.83 -86.25
CA LEU A 179 -89.22 -6.77 -85.28
C LEU A 179 -90.21 -7.76 -85.91
N ARG A 180 -91.01 -7.33 -86.89
CA ARG A 180 -91.90 -8.25 -87.64
C ARG A 180 -91.15 -9.23 -88.53
N LYS A 181 -89.99 -8.86 -89.10
CA LYS A 181 -89.11 -9.80 -89.82
C LYS A 181 -88.53 -10.89 -88.91
N LEU A 182 -88.47 -10.64 -87.61
CA LEU A 182 -88.02 -11.59 -86.59
C LEU A 182 -89.16 -12.45 -85.99
N GLY A 183 -90.36 -12.43 -86.60
CA GLY A 183 -91.44 -13.38 -86.26
C GLY A 183 -92.27 -13.05 -85.01
N VAL A 184 -92.18 -11.84 -84.47
CA VAL A 184 -92.93 -11.42 -83.27
C VAL A 184 -94.34 -10.95 -83.66
N GLU A 185 -95.34 -11.82 -83.54
CA GLU A 185 -96.76 -11.49 -83.83
C GLU A 185 -97.49 -10.88 -82.60
N SER A 186 -98.29 -9.85 -82.87
CA SER A 186 -98.84 -8.89 -81.90
C SER A 186 -100.22 -9.28 -81.33
N GLN A 187 -100.44 -10.55 -80.96
CA GLN A 187 -101.77 -11.04 -80.53
C GLN A 187 -101.95 -11.32 -79.03
N HIS A 188 -100.96 -11.06 -78.17
CA HIS A 188 -101.01 -11.49 -76.76
C HIS A 188 -101.17 -10.40 -75.69
N PHE A 189 -101.69 -9.21 -76.01
CA PHE A 189 -101.67 -8.03 -75.10
C PHE A 189 -103.03 -7.35 -74.85
N LYS A 190 -104.17 -8.06 -74.82
CA LYS A 190 -105.49 -7.42 -74.62
C LYS A 190 -106.44 -8.08 -73.61
N GLN A 191 -105.96 -8.87 -72.65
CA GLN A 191 -106.85 -9.53 -71.67
C GLN A 191 -106.47 -9.38 -70.18
N GLU A 192 -105.51 -8.53 -69.82
CA GLU A 192 -104.97 -8.47 -68.42
C GLU A 192 -105.25 -7.16 -67.66
N ASP A 193 -106.10 -6.25 -68.15
CA ASP A 193 -106.21 -4.91 -67.54
C ASP A 193 -107.18 -4.81 -66.33
N ASP A 194 -107.99 -5.83 -66.01
CA ASP A 194 -108.93 -5.78 -64.86
C ASP A 194 -108.51 -6.68 -63.66
N GLU A 195 -107.46 -7.49 -63.80
CA GLU A 195 -106.86 -8.29 -62.70
C GLU A 195 -105.61 -7.62 -62.09
N TYR A 196 -105.10 -6.57 -62.74
CA TYR A 196 -103.85 -5.89 -62.42
C TYR A 196 -103.94 -5.00 -61.17
N ASP A 197 -105.06 -4.30 -60.95
CA ASP A 197 -105.22 -3.40 -59.79
C ASP A 197 -105.23 -4.17 -58.45
N SER A 198 -105.74 -5.42 -58.45
CA SER A 198 -105.77 -6.26 -57.25
C SER A 198 -104.44 -6.96 -56.96
N GLU A 199 -103.63 -7.21 -58.00
CA GLU A 199 -102.29 -7.76 -57.86
C GLU A 199 -101.26 -6.69 -57.52
N GLU A 200 -101.42 -5.46 -58.01
CA GLU A 200 -100.57 -4.32 -57.68
C GLU A 200 -100.71 -3.97 -56.20
N GLU A 201 -101.92 -3.90 -55.65
CA GLU A 201 -102.12 -3.62 -54.22
C GLU A 201 -101.52 -4.74 -53.34
N ARG A 202 -101.65 -6.01 -53.74
CA ARG A 202 -101.00 -7.14 -53.07
C ARG A 202 -99.48 -7.12 -53.23
N ALA A 203 -98.95 -6.68 -54.37
CA ALA A 203 -97.52 -6.54 -54.61
C ALA A 203 -96.93 -5.39 -53.78
N GLU A 204 -97.62 -4.27 -53.67
CA GLU A 204 -97.26 -3.18 -52.79
C GLU A 204 -97.30 -3.60 -51.32
N GLU A 205 -98.31 -4.35 -50.90
CA GLU A 205 -98.39 -4.85 -49.53
C GLU A 205 -97.24 -5.82 -49.21
N ARG A 206 -96.93 -6.76 -50.12
CA ARG A 206 -95.75 -7.64 -50.02
C ARG A 206 -94.45 -6.84 -49.98
N TRP A 207 -94.31 -5.80 -50.79
CA TRP A 207 -93.15 -4.92 -50.78
C TRP A 207 -93.03 -4.15 -49.46
N ARG A 208 -94.13 -3.64 -48.91
CA ARG A 208 -94.16 -2.97 -47.60
C ARG A 208 -93.84 -3.93 -46.46
N GLU A 209 -94.30 -5.18 -46.51
CA GLU A 209 -93.93 -6.20 -45.53
C GLU A 209 -92.45 -6.59 -45.64
N GLN A 210 -91.95 -6.82 -46.86
CA GLN A 210 -90.55 -7.14 -47.11
C GLN A 210 -89.63 -6.01 -46.66
N LYS A 211 -90.03 -4.76 -46.92
CA LYS A 211 -89.31 -3.57 -46.44
C LYS A 211 -89.33 -3.46 -44.93
N ARG A 212 -90.46 -3.72 -44.27
CA ARG A 212 -90.53 -3.80 -42.79
C ARG A 212 -89.63 -4.90 -42.22
N ARG A 213 -89.55 -6.06 -42.89
CA ARG A 213 -88.63 -7.14 -42.50
C ARG A 213 -87.17 -6.73 -42.68
N GLN A 214 -86.84 -6.06 -43.79
CA GLN A 214 -85.50 -5.53 -44.05
C GLN A 214 -85.10 -4.47 -43.01
N ASP A 215 -85.95 -3.48 -42.76
CA ASP A 215 -85.69 -2.42 -41.78
C ASP A 215 -85.54 -2.99 -40.35
N ASN A 216 -86.36 -3.97 -40.00
CA ASN A 216 -86.26 -4.66 -38.71
C ASN A 216 -84.97 -5.49 -38.61
N TRP A 217 -84.60 -6.20 -39.68
CA TRP A 217 -83.35 -6.93 -39.76
C TRP A 217 -82.13 -5.99 -39.64
N GLU A 218 -82.11 -4.88 -40.38
CA GLU A 218 -81.05 -3.88 -40.29
C GLU A 218 -80.96 -3.25 -38.89
N ARG A 219 -82.10 -2.97 -38.26
CA ARG A 219 -82.15 -2.48 -36.87
C ARG A 219 -81.56 -3.50 -35.90
N LYS A 220 -81.88 -4.79 -36.05
CA LYS A 220 -81.29 -5.88 -35.25
C LYS A 220 -79.78 -6.01 -35.50
N CYS A 221 -79.32 -5.92 -36.74
CA CYS A 221 -77.90 -5.93 -37.07
C CYS A 221 -77.14 -4.74 -36.47
N ARG A 222 -77.70 -3.53 -36.55
CA ARG A 222 -77.13 -2.33 -35.90
C ARG A 222 -77.03 -2.49 -34.38
N GLN A 223 -78.09 -2.95 -33.73
CA GLN A 223 -78.10 -3.21 -32.29
C GLN A 223 -77.10 -4.31 -31.88
N ALA A 224 -76.98 -5.38 -32.66
CA ALA A 224 -76.02 -6.45 -32.41
C ALA A 224 -74.57 -5.95 -32.57
N HIS A 225 -74.31 -5.12 -33.58
CA HIS A 225 -73.00 -4.49 -33.78
C HIS A 225 -72.65 -3.53 -32.65
N GLU A 226 -73.60 -2.70 -32.21
CA GLU A 226 -73.41 -1.78 -31.09
C GLU A 226 -73.09 -2.51 -29.78
N ARG A 227 -73.83 -3.58 -29.47
CA ARG A 227 -73.54 -4.44 -28.30
C ARG A 227 -72.14 -5.06 -28.36
N ARG A 228 -71.71 -5.54 -29.55
CA ARG A 228 -70.34 -6.07 -29.72
C ARG A 228 -69.27 -5.00 -29.50
N MET A 229 -69.50 -3.78 -29.98
CA MET A 229 -68.57 -2.67 -29.79
C MET A 229 -68.52 -2.21 -28.33
N GLU A 230 -69.66 -2.20 -27.64
CA GLU A 230 -69.73 -1.90 -26.21
C GLU A 230 -69.00 -2.97 -25.37
N GLU A 231 -69.23 -4.25 -25.67
CA GLU A 231 -68.52 -5.37 -25.03
C GLU A 231 -67.00 -5.29 -25.28
N GLN A 232 -66.57 -4.93 -26.49
CA GLN A 232 -65.14 -4.73 -26.79
C GLN A 232 -64.56 -3.53 -26.03
N ARG A 233 -65.31 -2.42 -25.92
CA ARG A 233 -64.90 -1.25 -25.14
C ARG A 233 -64.78 -1.58 -23.66
N GLU A 234 -65.70 -2.36 -23.12
CA GLU A 234 -65.65 -2.81 -21.73
C GLU A 234 -64.46 -3.74 -21.48
N LYS A 235 -64.23 -4.72 -22.35
CA LYS A 235 -63.04 -5.60 -22.28
C LYS A 235 -61.74 -4.79 -22.37
N ALA A 236 -61.69 -3.77 -23.22
CA ALA A 236 -60.54 -2.87 -23.31
C ALA A 236 -60.33 -2.06 -22.03
N ARG A 237 -61.40 -1.54 -21.41
CA ARG A 237 -61.32 -0.85 -20.10
C ARG A 237 -60.83 -1.79 -19.01
N GLN A 238 -61.38 -3.00 -18.91
CA GLN A 238 -60.96 -4.00 -17.93
C GLN A 238 -59.48 -4.41 -18.13
N ARG A 239 -59.02 -4.57 -19.38
CA ARG A 239 -57.62 -4.87 -19.68
C ARG A 239 -56.69 -3.72 -19.27
N THR A 240 -57.09 -2.48 -19.54
CA THR A 240 -56.31 -1.29 -19.17
C THR A 240 -56.22 -1.14 -17.65
N GLU A 241 -57.31 -1.39 -16.94
CA GLU A 241 -57.35 -1.34 -15.48
C GLU A 241 -56.50 -2.44 -14.84
N ARG A 242 -56.52 -3.67 -15.39
CA ARG A 242 -55.62 -4.75 -14.93
C ARG A 242 -54.16 -4.38 -15.10
N LEU A 243 -53.78 -3.83 -16.27
CA LEU A 243 -52.41 -3.38 -16.52
C LEU A 243 -51.99 -2.23 -15.59
N ARG A 244 -52.92 -1.31 -15.28
CA ARG A 244 -52.67 -0.23 -14.32
C ARG A 244 -52.41 -0.78 -12.91
N LYS A 245 -53.21 -1.76 -12.46
CA LYS A 245 -53.02 -2.40 -11.15
C LYS A 245 -51.70 -3.17 -11.08
N GLU A 246 -51.36 -3.93 -12.11
CA GLU A 246 -50.09 -4.67 -12.19
C GLU A 246 -48.87 -3.74 -12.20
N ARG A 247 -48.95 -2.60 -12.91
CA ARG A 247 -47.91 -1.55 -12.86
C ARG A 247 -47.79 -0.93 -11.47
N ALA A 248 -48.91 -0.63 -10.81
CA ALA A 248 -48.87 -0.07 -9.46
C ALA A 248 -48.32 -1.08 -8.43
N GLU A 249 -48.62 -2.37 -8.58
CA GLU A 249 -48.09 -3.43 -7.70
C GLU A 249 -46.58 -3.65 -7.93
N THR A 250 -46.13 -3.66 -9.18
CA THR A 250 -44.71 -3.77 -9.51
C THR A 250 -43.91 -2.57 -9.01
N GLU A 251 -44.45 -1.36 -9.15
CA GLU A 251 -43.84 -0.14 -8.60
C GLU A 251 -43.75 -0.19 -7.06
N ARG A 252 -44.80 -0.63 -6.36
CA ARG A 252 -44.76 -0.85 -4.90
C ARG A 252 -43.70 -1.86 -4.48
N ARG A 253 -43.59 -3.00 -5.16
CA ARG A 253 -42.54 -4.00 -4.89
C ARG A 253 -41.14 -3.50 -5.19
N GLU A 254 -40.99 -2.57 -6.13
CA GLU A 254 -39.71 -1.96 -6.43
C GLU A 254 -39.33 -0.92 -5.37
N THR A 255 -40.29 -0.10 -4.90
CA THR A 255 -40.06 0.84 -3.79
C THR A 255 -39.70 0.10 -2.51
N GLU A 256 -40.40 -0.98 -2.16
CA GLU A 256 -40.09 -1.80 -0.98
C GLU A 256 -38.68 -2.39 -1.06
N ARG A 257 -38.27 -2.90 -2.23
CA ARG A 257 -36.91 -3.42 -2.46
C ARG A 257 -35.85 -2.32 -2.36
N ARG A 258 -36.13 -1.10 -2.82
CA ARG A 258 -35.22 0.05 -2.69
C ARG A 258 -35.06 0.45 -1.23
N GLU A 259 -36.15 0.54 -0.48
CA GLU A 259 -36.12 0.85 0.96
C GLU A 259 -35.41 -0.22 1.78
N GLU A 260 -35.63 -1.50 1.48
CA GLU A 260 -34.93 -2.62 2.11
C GLU A 260 -33.43 -2.60 1.81
N ALA A 261 -33.05 -2.39 0.55
CA ALA A 261 -31.64 -2.23 0.15
C ALA A 261 -30.98 -1.03 0.83
N GLU A 262 -31.70 0.09 0.99
CA GLU A 262 -31.20 1.26 1.71
C GLU A 262 -31.01 0.99 3.20
N ARG A 263 -31.94 0.25 3.85
CA ARG A 263 -31.79 -0.17 5.24
C ARG A 263 -30.56 -1.06 5.44
N LEU A 264 -30.34 -2.04 4.58
CA LEU A 264 -29.17 -2.91 4.62
C LEU A 264 -27.87 -2.11 4.46
N ARG A 265 -27.81 -1.18 3.50
CA ARG A 265 -26.64 -0.30 3.32
C ARG A 265 -26.34 0.53 4.57
N LYS A 266 -27.36 1.10 5.21
CA LYS A 266 -27.20 1.88 6.45
C LYS A 266 -26.77 1.00 7.63
N GLU A 267 -27.19 -0.26 7.67
CA GLU A 267 -26.75 -1.20 8.71
C GLU A 267 -25.29 -1.63 8.51
N ASP A 268 -24.90 -1.95 7.27
CA ASP A 268 -23.52 -2.27 6.93
C ASP A 268 -22.58 -1.08 7.20
N GLU A 269 -22.98 0.14 6.84
CA GLU A 269 -22.21 1.36 7.12
C GLU A 269 -22.01 1.56 8.63
N LYS A 270 -23.03 1.30 9.45
CA LYS A 270 -22.91 1.34 10.92
C LYS A 270 -21.96 0.27 11.45
N ARG A 271 -22.03 -0.96 10.93
CA ARG A 271 -21.12 -2.05 11.32
C ARG A 271 -19.67 -1.75 10.94
N GLU A 272 -19.44 -1.18 9.76
CA GLU A 272 -18.12 -0.74 9.32
C GLU A 272 -17.60 0.41 10.18
N GLU A 273 -18.43 1.39 10.52
CA GLU A 273 -18.05 2.48 11.40
C GLU A 273 -17.70 1.98 12.82
N GLU A 274 -18.50 1.06 13.38
CA GLU A 274 -18.22 0.45 14.68
C GLU A 274 -16.93 -0.36 14.66
N ALA A 275 -16.69 -1.16 13.61
CA ALA A 275 -15.44 -1.89 13.41
C ALA A 275 -14.24 -0.94 13.30
N ARG A 276 -14.38 0.20 12.61
CA ARG A 276 -13.34 1.22 12.51
C ARG A 276 -13.02 1.83 13.88
N ARG A 277 -14.04 2.15 14.69
CA ARG A 277 -13.85 2.67 16.05
C ARG A 277 -13.17 1.66 16.96
N GLN A 278 -13.54 0.38 16.88
CA GLN A 278 -12.91 -0.70 17.65
C GLN A 278 -11.44 -0.91 17.22
N ALA A 279 -11.16 -0.90 15.91
CA ALA A 279 -9.80 -1.00 15.40
C ALA A 279 -8.92 0.17 15.87
N GLU A 280 -9.44 1.41 15.82
CA GLU A 280 -8.75 2.60 16.30
C GLU A 280 -8.46 2.54 17.81
N GLN A 281 -9.40 2.03 18.62
CA GLN A 281 -9.18 1.82 20.05
C GLN A 281 -8.08 0.79 20.33
N LEU A 282 -8.09 -0.35 19.63
CA LEU A 282 -7.07 -1.38 19.76
C LEU A 282 -5.69 -0.89 19.32
N GLU A 283 -5.63 -0.06 18.28
CA GLU A 283 -4.38 0.55 17.82
C GLU A 283 -3.84 1.55 18.85
N LYS A 284 -4.70 2.43 19.39
CA LYS A 284 -4.32 3.36 20.47
C LYS A 284 -3.80 2.62 21.71
N GLU A 285 -4.46 1.53 22.10
CA GLU A 285 -4.03 0.71 23.25
C GLU A 285 -2.68 0.03 22.98
N LYS A 286 -2.45 -0.49 21.77
CA LYS A 286 -1.15 -1.05 21.37
C LYS A 286 -0.04 -0.01 21.42
N VAL A 287 -0.26 1.16 20.85
CA VAL A 287 0.71 2.27 20.85
C VAL A 287 1.00 2.73 22.28
N GLU A 288 -0.02 2.82 23.14
CA GLU A 288 0.19 3.19 24.54
C GLU A 288 0.97 2.10 25.30
N ARG A 289 0.68 0.82 25.06
CA ARG A 289 1.41 -0.29 25.66
C ARG A 289 2.88 -0.30 25.23
N GLU A 290 3.15 -0.11 23.95
CA GLU A 290 4.50 -0.02 23.39
C GLU A 290 5.26 1.17 23.99
N ARG A 291 4.64 2.36 24.07
CA ARG A 291 5.24 3.53 24.73
C ARG A 291 5.59 3.28 26.19
N ARG A 292 4.71 2.58 26.94
CA ARG A 292 4.96 2.20 28.35
C ARG A 292 6.10 1.19 28.47
N GLU A 293 6.30 0.33 27.49
CA GLU A 293 7.38 -0.67 27.47
C GLU A 293 8.72 -0.03 27.10
N GLU A 294 8.75 0.82 26.07
CA GLU A 294 9.92 1.63 25.72
C GLU A 294 10.35 2.54 26.88
N GLU A 295 9.40 3.17 27.58
CA GLU A 295 9.72 4.00 28.74
C GLU A 295 10.32 3.18 29.89
N ARG A 296 9.82 1.95 30.14
CA ARG A 296 10.44 1.03 31.10
C ARG A 296 11.86 0.64 30.68
N GLN A 297 12.06 0.27 29.42
CA GLN A 297 13.38 -0.09 28.90
C GLN A 297 14.36 1.07 29.00
N ARG A 298 13.93 2.30 28.70
CA ARG A 298 14.75 3.50 28.84
C ARG A 298 15.14 3.76 30.30
N ARG A 299 14.19 3.64 31.23
CA ARG A 299 14.45 3.78 32.68
C ARG A 299 15.42 2.71 33.17
N GLU A 300 15.26 1.46 32.75
CA GLU A 300 16.19 0.37 33.11
C GLU A 300 17.60 0.58 32.53
N GLN A 301 17.71 1.06 31.29
CA GLN A 301 19.01 1.39 30.69
C GLN A 301 19.68 2.56 31.41
N GLU A 302 18.94 3.62 31.72
CA GLU A 302 19.44 4.77 32.46
C GLU A 302 19.87 4.39 33.88
N GLU A 303 19.10 3.55 34.57
CA GLU A 303 19.47 3.04 35.90
C GLU A 303 20.72 2.15 35.85
N LYS A 304 20.85 1.27 34.84
CA LYS A 304 22.07 0.47 34.61
C LYS A 304 23.29 1.36 34.36
N LEU A 305 23.17 2.39 33.53
CA LEU A 305 24.24 3.34 33.26
C LEU A 305 24.62 4.13 34.52
N ARG A 306 23.63 4.57 35.30
CA ARG A 306 23.86 5.28 36.56
C ARG A 306 24.59 4.42 37.58
N LYS A 307 24.17 3.15 37.76
CA LYS A 307 24.84 2.19 38.65
C LYS A 307 26.28 1.90 38.20
N ALA A 308 26.49 1.69 36.90
CA ALA A 308 27.83 1.47 36.35
C ALA A 308 28.76 2.69 36.53
N ALA A 309 28.24 3.90 36.35
CA ALA A 309 28.99 5.14 36.56
C ALA A 309 29.32 5.37 38.05
N GLU A 310 28.40 5.07 38.95
CA GLU A 310 28.62 5.15 40.40
C GLU A 310 29.66 4.12 40.87
N GLU A 311 29.56 2.88 40.40
CA GLU A 311 30.54 1.83 40.71
C GLU A 311 31.93 2.20 40.20
N ARG A 312 32.02 2.74 38.98
CA ARG A 312 33.28 3.24 38.42
C ARG A 312 33.88 4.36 39.27
N ARG A 313 33.06 5.35 39.67
CA ARG A 313 33.51 6.44 40.57
C ARG A 313 34.00 5.92 41.91
N LYS A 314 33.33 4.91 42.47
CA LYS A 314 33.74 4.29 43.73
C LYS A 314 35.09 3.59 43.59
N ARG A 315 35.29 2.77 42.54
CA ARG A 315 36.57 2.11 42.24
C ARG A 315 37.70 3.12 42.02
N GLU A 316 37.46 4.19 41.26
CA GLU A 316 38.47 5.25 41.03
C GLU A 316 38.85 5.99 42.33
N THR A 317 37.88 6.21 43.23
CA THR A 317 38.13 6.85 44.53
C THR A 317 38.91 5.93 45.46
N GLU A 318 38.57 4.64 45.51
CA GLU A 318 39.30 3.63 46.30
C GLU A 318 40.75 3.48 45.81
N GLU A 319 40.96 3.41 44.49
CA GLU A 319 42.30 3.33 43.91
C GLU A 319 43.13 4.59 44.18
N ARG A 320 42.52 5.77 44.09
CA ARG A 320 43.19 7.04 44.43
C ARG A 320 43.58 7.10 45.91
N ASN A 321 42.70 6.65 46.80
CA ASN A 321 42.96 6.61 48.23
C ASN A 321 44.06 5.60 48.56
N GLU A 322 44.08 4.44 47.91
CA GLU A 322 45.12 3.43 48.09
C GLU A 322 46.50 3.94 47.62
N ARG A 323 46.56 4.58 46.44
CA ARG A 323 47.80 5.23 45.96
C ARG A 323 48.29 6.33 46.91
N ALA A 324 47.37 7.09 47.53
CA ALA A 324 47.73 8.12 48.50
C ALA A 324 48.30 7.51 49.80
N ARG A 325 47.71 6.42 50.30
CA ARG A 325 48.21 5.67 51.46
C ARG A 325 49.60 5.11 51.22
N GLN A 326 49.83 4.48 50.07
CA GLN A 326 51.13 3.94 49.71
C GLN A 326 52.21 5.02 49.59
N ARG A 327 51.87 6.20 49.04
CA ARG A 327 52.80 7.35 48.99
C ARG A 327 53.12 7.88 50.39
N ALA A 328 52.11 8.04 51.24
CA ALA A 328 52.31 8.49 52.62
C ALA A 328 53.18 7.53 53.43
N GLU A 329 52.97 6.22 53.27
CA GLU A 329 53.77 5.20 53.95
C GLU A 329 55.23 5.20 53.47
N LYS A 330 55.46 5.31 52.15
CA LYS A 330 56.82 5.42 51.59
C LYS A 330 57.53 6.67 52.11
N MET A 331 56.87 7.82 52.11
CA MET A 331 57.41 9.07 52.66
C MET A 331 57.74 8.95 54.15
N ARG A 332 56.90 8.26 54.93
CA ARG A 332 57.16 8.02 56.37
C ARG A 332 58.40 7.16 56.57
N LYS A 333 58.50 6.03 55.85
CA LYS A 333 59.65 5.11 55.94
C LYS A 333 60.96 5.79 55.50
N GLU A 334 60.91 6.61 54.45
CA GLU A 334 62.08 7.36 53.98
C GLU A 334 62.52 8.42 54.99
N LYS A 335 61.59 9.18 55.56
CA LYS A 335 61.89 10.16 56.61
C LYS A 335 62.47 9.49 57.87
N GLU A 336 61.94 8.34 58.26
CA GLU A 336 62.45 7.55 59.37
C GLU A 336 63.87 7.05 59.10
N ARG A 337 64.13 6.53 57.89
CA ARG A 337 65.48 6.10 57.49
C ARG A 337 66.48 7.25 57.52
N LEU A 338 66.12 8.40 56.94
CA LEU A 338 66.98 9.60 56.94
C LEU A 338 67.22 10.13 58.36
N ALA A 339 66.21 10.09 59.23
CA ALA A 339 66.37 10.49 60.63
C ALA A 339 67.33 9.55 61.38
N LYS A 340 67.22 8.24 61.16
CA LYS A 340 68.12 7.25 61.73
C LYS A 340 69.55 7.42 61.22
N GLU A 341 69.74 7.56 59.90
CA GLU A 341 71.06 7.81 59.30
C GLU A 341 71.71 9.08 59.85
N LYS A 342 70.93 10.16 60.02
CA LYS A 342 71.44 11.41 60.63
C LYS A 342 71.82 11.23 62.10
N ALA A 343 71.01 10.49 62.88
CA ALA A 343 71.30 10.21 64.28
C ALA A 343 72.54 9.33 64.44
N ASP A 344 72.69 8.29 63.61
CA ASP A 344 73.85 7.40 63.61
C ASP A 344 75.13 8.16 63.19
N ALA A 345 75.03 9.07 62.21
CA ALA A 345 76.13 9.95 61.83
C ALA A 345 76.52 10.93 62.94
N GLU A 346 75.56 11.58 63.61
CA GLU A 346 75.82 12.47 64.74
C GLU A 346 76.50 11.70 65.88
N LYS A 347 75.97 10.51 66.23
CA LYS A 347 76.56 9.64 67.24
C LYS A 347 78.01 9.28 66.91
N LYS A 348 78.30 8.90 65.66
CA LYS A 348 79.67 8.59 65.23
C LYS A 348 80.59 9.81 65.35
N THR A 349 80.14 11.00 64.94
CA THR A 349 80.94 12.23 65.08
C THR A 349 81.26 12.56 66.54
N LEU A 350 80.31 12.27 67.45
CA LEU A 350 80.48 12.48 68.88
C LEU A 350 81.44 11.43 69.48
N GLU A 351 81.32 10.16 69.10
CA GLU A 351 82.24 9.08 69.48
C GLU A 351 83.68 9.39 69.03
N ASP A 352 83.85 9.84 67.78
CA ASP A 352 85.15 10.24 67.23
C ASP A 352 85.71 11.48 67.95
N ALA A 353 84.87 12.47 68.28
CA ALA A 353 85.28 13.63 69.06
C ALA A 353 85.71 13.24 70.48
N TRP A 354 84.98 12.33 71.12
CA TRP A 354 85.33 11.79 72.43
C TRP A 354 86.62 11.00 72.42
N LEU A 355 86.82 10.16 71.40
CA LEU A 355 88.05 9.38 71.26
C LEU A 355 89.26 10.28 71.06
N ARG A 356 89.14 11.32 70.22
CA ARG A 356 90.18 12.35 70.06
C ARG A 356 90.48 13.06 71.38
N TYR A 357 89.44 13.46 72.12
CA TYR A 357 89.59 14.12 73.41
C TYR A 357 90.33 13.26 74.44
N SER A 358 89.87 12.02 74.64
CA SER A 358 90.43 11.10 75.63
C SER A 358 91.85 10.67 75.27
N THR A 359 92.12 10.42 73.99
CA THR A 359 93.45 10.07 73.48
C THR A 359 94.41 11.26 73.61
N GLY A 360 93.97 12.47 73.23
CA GLY A 360 94.75 13.69 73.36
C GLY A 360 95.16 13.95 74.81
N TRP A 361 94.27 13.70 75.77
CA TRP A 361 94.62 13.78 77.20
C TRP A 361 95.65 12.73 77.62
N GLY A 362 95.54 11.52 77.09
CA GLY A 362 96.51 10.45 77.32
C GLY A 362 97.91 10.80 76.79
N ILE A 363 97.99 11.43 75.62
CA ILE A 363 99.26 11.89 75.01
C ILE A 363 99.83 13.06 75.82
N LEU A 364 99.02 14.08 76.12
CA LEU A 364 99.44 15.27 76.85
C LEU A 364 99.95 14.94 78.27
N LYS A 365 99.37 13.92 78.93
CA LYS A 365 99.84 13.47 80.25
C LYS A 365 101.18 12.73 80.21
N LYS A 366 101.55 12.13 79.07
CA LYS A 366 102.81 11.38 78.90
C LYS A 366 103.95 12.27 78.42
N ASN A 367 103.65 13.29 77.62
CA ASN A 367 104.64 14.16 76.99
C ASN A 367 104.63 15.54 77.66
N THR A 368 105.47 15.73 78.68
CA THR A 368 105.73 17.06 79.26
C THR A 368 106.70 17.82 78.36
N THR A 369 106.21 18.35 77.25
CA THR A 369 106.99 19.15 76.30
C THR A 369 106.94 20.63 76.65
N LYS A 370 108.09 21.30 76.66
CA LYS A 370 108.17 22.77 76.71
C LYS A 370 107.72 23.31 75.34
N ALA A 371 106.44 23.67 75.23
CA ALA A 371 105.87 24.25 74.03
C ALA A 371 105.48 25.72 74.29
N THR A 372 105.31 26.48 73.22
CA THR A 372 104.79 27.86 73.29
C THR A 372 103.28 27.85 73.51
N SER A 373 102.71 28.96 74.00
CA SER A 373 101.27 29.09 74.26
C SER A 373 100.43 28.85 72.98
N ALA A 374 100.96 29.21 71.80
CA ALA A 374 100.35 28.93 70.51
C ALA A 374 100.34 27.44 70.15
N GLU A 375 101.44 26.73 70.41
CA GLU A 375 101.51 25.27 70.21
C GLU A 375 100.60 24.54 71.20
N PHE A 376 100.49 25.00 72.45
CA PHE A 376 99.58 24.40 73.41
C PHE A 376 98.12 24.51 73.00
N ARG A 377 97.69 25.62 72.40
CA ARG A 377 96.32 25.72 71.85
C ARG A 377 96.02 24.64 70.81
N GLN A 378 97.03 24.12 70.12
CA GLN A 378 96.88 23.04 69.14
C GLN A 378 96.98 21.65 69.78
N ILE A 379 97.77 21.49 70.83
CA ILE A 379 98.02 20.20 71.49
C ILE A 379 96.90 19.85 72.50
N ILE A 380 96.33 20.86 73.16
CA ILE A 380 95.31 20.63 74.19
C ILE A 380 94.05 20.01 73.56
N PRO A 381 93.56 18.88 74.08
CA PRO A 381 92.31 18.29 73.64
C PRO A 381 91.12 19.13 74.13
N TRP A 382 90.66 20.08 73.32
CA TRP A 382 89.52 20.91 73.67
C TRP A 382 88.21 20.09 73.66
N PRO A 383 87.36 20.20 74.70
CA PRO A 383 86.12 19.42 74.82
C PRO A 383 85.01 20.05 73.98
N VAL A 384 85.18 20.06 72.66
CA VAL A 384 84.22 20.54 71.66
C VAL A 384 84.22 19.57 70.48
N VAL A 385 83.11 19.45 69.75
CA VAL A 385 82.96 18.44 68.68
C VAL A 385 84.01 18.59 67.58
N SER A 386 84.42 19.82 67.24
CA SER A 386 85.48 20.05 66.26
C SER A 386 86.87 19.65 66.78
N GLY A 387 87.08 19.71 68.11
CA GLY A 387 88.38 19.58 68.79
C GLY A 387 89.26 20.83 68.69
N LYS A 388 88.73 21.94 68.19
CA LYS A 388 89.48 23.16 67.88
C LYS A 388 89.30 24.24 68.95
N VAL A 389 90.32 25.05 69.17
CA VAL A 389 90.33 26.12 70.19
C VAL A 389 89.33 27.23 69.87
N GLU A 390 89.09 27.51 68.59
CA GLU A 390 88.20 28.58 68.12
C GLU A 390 86.72 28.30 68.46
N ASP A 391 86.36 27.03 68.62
CA ASP A 391 84.99 26.61 68.91
C ASP A 391 84.70 26.51 70.42
N VAL A 392 85.66 26.86 71.28
CA VAL A 392 85.53 26.78 72.73
C VAL A 392 84.66 27.93 73.25
N ASN A 393 83.42 27.60 73.59
CA ASN A 393 82.49 28.47 74.29
C ASN A 393 81.62 27.63 75.24
N ASP A 394 80.91 28.30 76.16
CA ASP A 394 80.09 27.64 77.19
C ASP A 394 79.14 26.58 76.60
N LYS A 395 78.45 26.90 75.49
CA LYS A 395 77.45 26.02 74.86
C LYS A 395 78.08 24.79 74.24
N ASN A 396 79.14 24.96 73.46
CA ASN A 396 79.81 23.86 72.77
C ASN A 396 80.48 22.89 73.74
N VAL A 397 81.06 23.42 74.84
CA VAL A 397 81.64 22.59 75.90
C VAL A 397 80.56 21.84 76.67
N GLU A 398 79.44 22.51 76.97
CA GLU A 398 78.29 21.85 77.60
C GLU A 398 77.76 20.70 76.73
N GLU A 399 77.53 20.99 75.45
CA GLU A 399 77.01 20.03 74.48
C GLU A 399 77.95 18.84 74.30
N PHE A 400 79.26 19.08 74.21
CA PHE A 400 80.26 18.03 74.11
C PHE A 400 80.18 17.06 75.29
N TYR A 401 80.20 17.55 76.53
CA TYR A 401 80.14 16.64 77.67
C TYR A 401 78.77 15.95 77.80
N ARG A 402 77.68 16.64 77.47
CA ARG A 402 76.34 16.03 77.52
C ARG A 402 76.12 14.97 76.45
N LYS A 403 76.70 15.12 75.24
CA LYS A 403 76.42 14.25 74.09
C LYS A 403 77.54 13.27 73.71
N ALA A 404 78.80 13.59 74.00
CA ALA A 404 79.95 12.78 73.58
C ALA A 404 80.47 11.83 74.66
N THR A 405 80.15 12.09 75.94
CA THR A 405 80.57 11.20 77.03
C THR A 405 79.83 9.85 76.97
N PRO A 406 80.50 8.73 77.30
CA PRO A 406 79.88 7.39 77.32
C PRO A 406 79.02 7.13 78.57
N TYR A 407 78.96 8.07 79.52
CA TYR A 407 78.31 7.89 80.83
C TYR A 407 77.01 8.68 80.97
N GLN A 408 76.34 9.03 79.86
CA GLN A 408 75.13 9.85 79.87
C GLN A 408 74.00 9.28 80.74
N ASP A 409 73.88 7.96 80.75
CA ASP A 409 72.81 7.25 81.47
C ASP A 409 73.17 6.86 82.92
N ASP A 410 74.43 7.05 83.33
CA ASP A 410 74.93 6.65 84.65
C ASP A 410 75.43 7.88 85.42
N ALA A 411 74.54 8.48 86.22
CA ALA A 411 74.84 9.69 86.99
C ALA A 411 76.02 9.51 87.95
N SER A 412 76.25 8.30 88.47
CA SER A 412 77.37 8.02 89.39
C SER A 412 78.70 8.02 88.65
N LYS A 413 78.79 7.32 87.51
CA LYS A 413 80.00 7.33 86.67
C LYS A 413 80.26 8.71 86.07
N MET A 414 79.22 9.40 85.61
CA MET A 414 79.34 10.77 85.11
C MET A 414 79.86 11.72 86.20
N PHE A 415 79.37 11.61 87.44
CA PHE A 415 79.85 12.45 88.54
C PHE A 415 81.33 12.22 88.82
N LEU A 416 81.76 10.96 88.91
CA LEU A 416 83.17 10.60 89.10
C LEU A 416 84.04 11.11 87.94
N PHE A 417 83.54 10.98 86.71
CA PHE A 417 84.22 11.49 85.52
C PHE A 417 84.36 13.02 85.56
N MET A 418 83.27 13.76 85.83
CA MET A 418 83.31 15.22 85.96
C MET A 418 84.24 15.69 87.10
N LYS A 419 84.34 14.92 88.20
CA LYS A 419 85.31 15.19 89.28
C LYS A 419 86.75 15.11 88.76
N MET A 420 87.06 14.11 87.93
CA MET A 420 88.38 13.98 87.30
C MET A 420 88.64 15.09 86.29
N GLU A 421 87.62 15.52 85.54
CA GLU A 421 87.75 16.64 84.60
C GLU A 421 88.00 17.96 85.31
N CYS A 422 87.36 18.25 86.45
CA CYS A 422 87.70 19.42 87.27
C CYS A 422 89.19 19.44 87.64
N LEU A 423 89.78 18.27 87.91
CA LEU A 423 91.21 18.17 88.18
C LEU A 423 92.07 18.31 86.91
N ASN A 424 91.54 17.98 85.73
CA ASN A 424 92.25 18.17 84.47
C ASN A 424 92.26 19.65 84.03
N TRP A 425 91.21 20.41 84.33
CA TRP A 425 91.02 21.78 83.87
C TRP A 425 91.35 22.84 84.94
N HIS A 426 91.85 22.45 86.11
CA HIS A 426 92.27 23.38 87.16
C HIS A 426 93.47 24.24 86.71
N THR A 427 93.38 25.57 86.89
CA THR A 427 94.42 26.53 86.49
C THR A 427 95.76 26.26 87.15
N ASP A 428 95.78 25.83 88.39
CA ASP A 428 97.04 25.51 89.12
C ASP A 428 97.81 24.34 88.53
N ARG A 429 97.16 23.48 87.73
CA ARG A 429 97.82 22.39 87.02
C ARG A 429 98.38 22.82 85.66
N LEU A 430 98.08 24.03 85.20
CA LEU A 430 98.62 24.56 83.95
C LEU A 430 100.14 24.69 84.00
N PRO A 431 100.77 25.38 84.98
CA PRO A 431 102.22 25.49 85.02
C PRO A 431 102.91 24.12 85.15
N GLN A 432 102.30 23.21 85.93
CA GLN A 432 102.83 21.86 86.12
C GLN A 432 102.83 21.01 84.84
N ARG A 433 101.89 21.24 83.93
CA ARG A 433 101.75 20.48 82.68
C ARG A 433 102.42 21.14 81.49
N LEU A 434 102.41 22.47 81.45
CA LEU A 434 102.91 23.29 80.35
C LEU A 434 104.39 23.69 80.57
N GLY A 435 104.93 23.45 81.77
CA GLY A 435 106.26 23.92 82.18
C GLY A 435 106.25 25.40 82.54
N ASP A 436 107.44 25.97 82.82
CA ASP A 436 107.62 27.40 83.16
C ASP A 436 107.35 28.37 81.98
N GLY A 437 106.68 27.90 80.93
CA GLY A 437 106.28 28.73 79.79
C GLY A 437 105.21 29.75 80.19
N GLU A 438 105.32 30.96 79.65
CA GLU A 438 104.38 32.05 79.91
C GLU A 438 102.98 31.68 79.39
N VAL A 439 102.06 31.40 80.30
CA VAL A 439 100.65 31.15 79.97
C VAL A 439 100.02 32.49 79.60
N ASP A 440 99.68 32.66 78.32
CA ASP A 440 99.02 33.88 77.87
C ASP A 440 97.61 34.01 78.47
N ALA A 441 97.12 35.25 78.61
CA ALA A 441 95.83 35.54 79.23
C ALA A 441 94.64 34.91 78.45
N THR A 442 94.79 34.71 77.14
CA THR A 442 93.76 34.11 76.29
C THR A 442 93.59 32.61 76.59
N LEU A 443 94.70 31.87 76.74
CA LEU A 443 94.72 30.47 77.09
C LEU A 443 94.12 30.26 78.47
N ALA A 444 94.51 31.10 79.45
CA ALA A 444 93.90 31.08 80.78
C ALA A 444 92.38 31.32 80.72
N GLY A 445 91.92 32.26 79.88
CA GLY A 445 90.49 32.52 79.64
C GLY A 445 89.75 31.29 79.10
N LEU A 446 90.33 30.57 78.14
CA LEU A 446 89.75 29.36 77.56
C LEU A 446 89.68 28.21 78.58
N PHE A 447 90.73 28.03 79.39
CA PHE A 447 90.72 27.06 80.50
C PHE A 447 89.63 27.38 81.52
N ASN A 448 89.47 28.65 81.88
CA ASN A 448 88.42 29.09 82.80
C ASN A 448 87.03 28.85 82.23
N THR A 449 86.82 29.05 80.93
CA THR A 449 85.56 28.70 80.26
C THR A 449 85.27 27.21 80.39
N VAL A 450 86.22 26.34 80.06
CA VAL A 450 86.02 24.89 80.20
C VAL A 450 85.81 24.49 81.66
N MET A 451 86.62 25.00 82.59
CA MET A 451 86.55 24.68 84.01
C MET A 451 85.20 25.09 84.63
N ARG A 452 84.72 26.31 84.35
CA ARG A 452 83.40 26.77 84.82
C ARG A 452 82.29 25.82 84.34
N MET A 453 82.35 25.39 83.08
CA MET A 453 81.38 24.45 82.52
C MET A 453 81.46 23.06 83.15
N VAL A 454 82.67 22.54 83.39
CA VAL A 454 82.85 21.25 84.08
C VAL A 454 82.36 21.31 85.53
N ILE A 455 82.62 22.41 86.26
CA ILE A 455 82.09 22.62 87.62
C ILE A 455 80.56 22.65 87.59
N LYS A 456 79.96 23.41 86.68
CA LYS A 456 78.51 23.49 86.49
C LYS A 456 77.91 22.10 86.25
N LEU A 457 78.43 21.36 85.27
CA LEU A 457 77.97 20.01 84.94
C LEU A 457 78.16 19.02 86.10
N ARG A 458 79.27 19.11 86.83
CA ARG A 458 79.50 18.28 88.01
C ARG A 458 78.42 18.50 89.07
N SER A 459 78.08 19.75 89.37
CA SER A 459 77.04 20.09 90.34
C SER A 459 75.67 19.57 89.89
N GLU A 460 75.30 19.76 88.62
CA GLU A 460 74.05 19.22 88.07
C GLU A 460 73.97 17.69 88.16
N VAL A 461 75.06 16.98 87.83
CA VAL A 461 75.11 15.52 87.91
C VAL A 461 75.08 15.05 89.37
N GLN A 462 75.68 15.81 90.29
CA GLN A 462 75.59 15.55 91.74
C GLN A 462 74.15 15.63 92.23
N GLU A 463 73.40 16.65 91.81
CA GLU A 463 71.98 16.78 92.10
C GLU A 463 71.17 15.63 91.50
N ARG A 464 71.45 15.24 90.24
CA ARG A 464 70.79 14.10 89.59
C ARG A 464 71.07 12.77 90.29
N ARG A 465 72.27 12.59 90.85
CA ARG A 465 72.65 11.39 91.60
C ARG A 465 71.98 11.32 92.98
N ALA A 466 71.65 12.46 93.58
CA ALA A 466 70.98 12.53 94.86
C ALA A 466 69.46 12.30 94.77
N ARG A 467 68.89 12.40 93.56
CA ARG A 467 67.53 12.00 93.23
C ARG A 467 67.51 10.53 92.85
#